data_AF-A0A447R2B7-F1
#
_entry.id   AF-A0A447R2B7-F1
#
_cell.length_a   1.000
_cell.length_b   1.000
_cell.length_c   1.000
_cell.angle_alpha   90.00
_cell.angle_beta   90.00
_cell.angle_gamma   90.00
#
_symmetry.space_group_name_H-M   'P 1'
#
loop_
_entity.id
_entity.type
_entity.pdbx_description
1 polymer ?
#
loop_
_entity_poly.entity_id
_entity_poly.type
_entity_poly.pdbx_seq_one_letter_code
_entity_poly.pdbx_strand_id
1 'polypeptide(L)'
;MNALLVEQELAPRENEASDHIAIQLALMAEQVSREAPVATQYYFLQHHILCWAPLFMASCQQRDARGFYVLAVVMMVHFMREDAQYLQSLLMDDVDCRNH
;
A
#
# COMPACT_ATOMS: atom_id res chain seq x y z
N MET A 1 -3.45 -1.10 12.25
CA MET A 1 -2.35 -1.99 11.80
C MET A 1 -2.43 -3.36 12.48
N ASN A 2 -2.21 -3.48 13.80
CA ASN A 2 -2.28 -4.78 14.48
C ASN A 2 -3.64 -5.48 14.41
N ALA A 3 -4.76 -4.74 14.51
CA ALA A 3 -6.09 -5.33 14.34
C ALA A 3 -6.31 -5.90 12.93
N LEU A 4 -5.91 -5.18 11.88
CA LEU A 4 -5.99 -5.62 10.46
C LEU A 4 -5.11 -6.85 10.18
N LEU A 5 -3.92 -6.91 10.79
CA LEU A 5 -3.01 -8.07 10.68
C LEU A 5 -3.60 -9.33 11.32
N VAL A 6 -4.28 -9.19 12.46
CA VAL A 6 -4.96 -10.31 13.13
C VAL A 6 -6.17 -10.77 12.33
N GLU A 7 -6.96 -9.84 11.77
CA GLU A 7 -8.12 -10.15 10.94
C GLU A 7 -7.77 -10.87 9.62
N GLN A 8 -6.58 -10.62 9.06
CA GLN A 8 -6.11 -11.22 7.81
C GLN A 8 -5.19 -12.44 8.04
N GLU A 9 -5.11 -12.97 9.26
CA GLU A 9 -4.22 -14.08 9.65
C GLU A 9 -2.72 -13.83 9.38
N LEU A 10 -2.34 -12.59 9.12
CA LEU A 10 -0.98 -12.15 8.79
C LEU A 10 -0.27 -11.53 9.99
N ALA A 11 -0.75 -11.78 11.20
CA ALA A 11 -0.11 -11.35 12.43
C ALA A 11 1.38 -11.75 12.41
N PRO A 12 2.32 -10.79 12.51
CA PRO A 12 3.75 -11.09 12.45
C PRO A 12 4.11 -12.10 13.54
N ARG A 13 4.61 -13.27 13.15
CA ARG A 13 5.07 -14.30 14.11
C ARG A 13 6.45 -13.99 14.69
N GLU A 14 7.19 -13.09 14.05
CA GLU A 14 8.53 -12.66 14.46
C GLU A 14 8.55 -11.16 14.76
N ASN A 15 9.49 -10.73 15.61
CA ASN A 15 9.62 -9.41 16.25
C ASN A 15 9.71 -8.17 15.32
N GLU A 16 9.26 -8.24 14.07
CA GLU A 16 9.16 -7.10 13.18
C GLU A 16 7.91 -6.27 13.50
N ALA A 17 8.11 -4.96 13.61
CA ALA A 17 7.01 -4.04 13.86
C ALA A 17 6.07 -4.01 12.64
N SER A 18 4.77 -3.99 12.91
CA SER A 18 3.66 -4.01 11.95
C SER A 18 3.70 -2.92 10.87
N ASP A 19 4.50 -1.88 11.12
CA ASP A 19 4.78 -0.75 10.24
C ASP A 19 5.95 -1.00 9.28
N HIS A 20 6.60 -2.17 9.35
CA HIS A 20 7.62 -2.55 8.40
C HIS A 20 7.03 -2.66 6.99
N ILE A 21 7.66 -1.99 6.03
CA ILE A 21 7.13 -1.82 4.69
C ILE A 21 6.90 -3.16 3.98
N ALA A 22 7.77 -4.15 4.21
CA ALA A 22 7.62 -5.48 3.61
C ALA A 22 6.34 -6.18 4.09
N ILE A 23 5.96 -5.99 5.35
CA ILE A 23 4.73 -6.56 5.93
C ILE A 23 3.50 -5.89 5.31
N GLN A 24 3.51 -4.57 5.16
CA GLN A 24 2.41 -3.84 4.54
C GLN A 24 2.21 -4.21 3.07
N LEU A 25 3.30 -4.45 2.34
CA LEU A 25 3.23 -4.93 0.96
C LEU A 25 2.68 -6.36 0.87
N ALA A 26 3.09 -7.24 1.79
CA ALA A 26 2.56 -8.60 1.87
C ALA A 26 1.04 -8.60 2.16
N LEU A 27 0.59 -7.74 3.07
CA LEU A 27 -0.83 -7.52 3.35
C LEU A 27 -1.60 -7.05 2.11
N MET A 28 -1.04 -6.10 1.36
CA MET A 28 -1.67 -5.63 0.13
C MET A 28 -1.79 -6.75 -0.91
N ALA A 29 -0.72 -7.53 -1.10
CA ALA A 29 -0.72 -8.67 -2.01
C ALA A 29 -1.77 -9.73 -1.62
N GLU A 30 -1.96 -9.97 -0.32
CA GLU A 30 -2.99 -10.87 0.18
C GLU A 30 -4.40 -10.33 -0.08
N GLN A 31 -4.64 -9.03 0.14
CA GLN A 31 -5.92 -8.40 -0.16
C GLN A 31 -6.30 -8.54 -1.63
N VAL A 32 -5.34 -8.34 -2.54
CA VAL A 32 -5.54 -8.55 -3.98
C VAL A 32 -5.84 -10.02 -4.27
N SER A 33 -5.07 -10.94 -3.69
CA SER A 33 -5.22 -12.39 -3.91
C SER A 33 -6.56 -12.94 -3.41
N ARG A 34 -7.14 -12.31 -2.38
CA ARG A 34 -8.46 -12.65 -1.82
C ARG A 34 -9.62 -11.88 -2.47
N GLU A 35 -9.34 -11.10 -3.50
CA GLU A 35 -10.33 -10.25 -4.17
C GLU A 35 -11.07 -9.34 -3.17
N ALA A 36 -10.33 -8.76 -2.21
CA ALA A 36 -10.89 -7.83 -1.25
C ALA A 36 -11.56 -6.65 -1.99
N PRO A 37 -12.63 -6.05 -1.43
CA PRO A 37 -13.31 -4.93 -2.08
C PRO A 37 -12.34 -3.81 -2.47
N VAL A 38 -12.54 -3.21 -3.64
CA VAL A 38 -11.72 -2.09 -4.16
C VAL A 38 -11.59 -0.98 -3.11
N ALA A 39 -12.67 -0.67 -2.39
CA ALA A 39 -12.67 0.33 -1.32
C ALA A 39 -11.73 -0.03 -0.16
N THR A 40 -11.63 -1.31 0.20
CA THR A 40 -10.73 -1.80 1.25
C THR A 40 -9.27 -1.67 0.82
N GLN A 41 -8.97 -2.09 -0.41
CA GLN A 41 -7.62 -1.97 -0.99
C GLN A 41 -7.19 -0.50 -1.08
N TYR A 42 -8.06 0.36 -1.62
CA TYR A 42 -7.81 1.80 -1.72
C TYR A 42 -7.60 2.45 -0.36
N TYR A 43 -8.46 2.13 0.62
CA TYR A 43 -8.35 2.65 1.98
C TYR A 43 -7.00 2.27 2.61
N PHE A 44 -6.62 1.00 2.50
CA PHE A 44 -5.36 0.49 3.03
C PHE A 44 -4.17 1.24 2.40
N LEU A 45 -4.14 1.34 1.09
CA LEU A 45 -3.04 1.95 0.37
C LEU A 45 -2.90 3.44 0.72
N GLN A 46 -3.99 4.20 0.81
CA GLN A 46 -3.98 5.62 1.19
C GLN A 46 -3.61 5.86 2.66
N HIS A 47 -4.20 5.11 3.59
CA HIS A 47 -4.14 5.41 5.02
C HIS A 47 -2.98 4.71 5.73
N HIS A 48 -2.45 3.64 5.15
CA HIS A 48 -1.40 2.83 5.76
C HIS A 48 -0.07 2.87 5.04
N ILE A 49 -0.02 3.17 3.73
CA ILE A 49 1.25 3.24 3.00
C ILE A 49 1.54 4.66 2.48
N LEU A 50 0.67 5.23 1.64
CA LEU A 50 0.93 6.52 0.99
C LEU A 50 0.95 7.72 1.94
N CYS A 51 0.43 7.58 3.16
CA CYS A 51 0.49 8.63 4.18
C CYS A 51 1.92 8.93 4.67
N TRP A 52 2.87 8.00 4.51
CA TRP A 52 4.27 8.18 4.95
C TRP A 52 5.30 7.82 3.87
N ALA A 53 4.99 6.91 2.94
CA ALA A 53 5.94 6.39 1.97
C ALA A 53 6.60 7.47 1.07
N PRO A 54 5.92 8.56 0.66
CA PRO A 54 6.57 9.67 -0.05
C PRO A 54 7.67 10.38 0.75
N LEU A 55 7.48 10.55 2.06
CA LEU A 55 8.47 11.16 2.95
C LEU A 55 9.68 10.23 3.15
N PHE A 56 9.42 8.92 3.24
CA PHE A 56 10.45 7.90 3.27
C PHE A 56 11.28 7.90 1.98
N MET A 57 10.65 7.93 0.81
CA MET A 57 11.32 8.03 -0.49
C MET A 57 12.23 9.27 -0.56
N ALA A 58 11.72 10.45 -0.19
CA ALA A 58 12.52 11.68 -0.19
C ALA A 58 13.74 11.58 0.75
N SER A 59 13.56 10.97 1.93
CA SER A 59 14.63 10.74 2.90
C SER A 59 15.71 9.78 2.38
N CYS A 60 15.30 8.72 1.67
CA CYS A 60 16.21 7.79 1.00
C CYS A 60 17.00 8.50 -0.12
N GLN A 61 16.33 9.28 -0.97
CA GLN A 61 16.95 10.01 -2.07
C GLN A 61 17.99 11.04 -1.61
N GLN A 62 17.78 11.69 -0.47
CA GLN A 62 18.76 12.61 0.11
C GLN A 62 20.06 11.93 0.56
N ARG A 63 19.99 10.64 0.95
CA ARG A 63 21.12 9.88 1.46
C ARG A 63 21.90 9.19 0.36
N ASP A 64 21.20 8.62 -0.62
CA ASP A 64 21.82 7.91 -1.74
C ASP A 64 20.92 7.93 -2.99
N ALA A 65 21.01 8.98 -3.78
CA ALA A 65 20.16 9.15 -4.96
C ALA A 65 20.33 8.07 -6.06
N ARG A 66 21.39 7.26 -6.02
CA ARG A 66 21.72 6.26 -7.07
C ARG A 66 21.84 4.83 -6.54
N GLY A 67 21.61 4.62 -5.25
CA GLY A 67 21.63 3.31 -4.63
C GLY A 67 20.49 2.43 -5.13
N PHE A 68 20.78 1.13 -5.25
CA PHE A 68 19.80 0.12 -5.65
C PHE A 68 18.51 0.18 -4.79
N TYR A 69 18.65 0.25 -3.47
CA TYR A 69 17.51 0.32 -2.55
C TYR A 69 16.70 1.61 -2.69
N VAL A 70 17.34 2.74 -2.98
CA VAL A 70 16.64 3.99 -3.21
C VAL A 70 15.83 3.93 -4.50
N LEU A 71 16.40 3.36 -5.56
CA LEU A 71 15.67 3.11 -6.81
C LEU A 71 14.48 2.16 -6.60
N ALA A 72 14.65 1.11 -5.80
CA ALA A 72 13.55 0.21 -5.43
C ALA A 72 12.44 0.95 -4.68
N VAL A 73 12.79 1.79 -3.71
CA VAL A 73 11.82 2.61 -2.97
C VAL A 73 11.09 3.59 -3.90
N VAL A 74 11.81 4.27 -4.79
CA VAL A 74 11.24 5.19 -5.78
C VAL A 74 10.25 4.46 -6.68
N MET A 75 10.67 3.36 -7.30
CA MET A 75 9.82 2.53 -8.16
C MET A 75 8.54 2.12 -7.43
N MET A 76 8.68 1.61 -6.22
CA MET A 76 7.59 1.09 -5.41
C MET A 76 6.59 2.20 -4.98
N VAL A 77 7.08 3.38 -4.58
CA VAL A 77 6.19 4.51 -4.23
C VAL A 77 5.44 5.03 -5.46
N HIS A 78 6.09 5.09 -6.61
CA HIS A 78 5.42 5.45 -7.86
C HIS A 78 4.37 4.41 -8.26
N PHE A 79 4.71 3.13 -8.21
CA PHE A 79 3.76 2.05 -8.46
C PHE A 79 2.51 2.16 -7.58
N MET A 80 2.67 2.36 -6.26
CA MET A 80 1.53 2.49 -5.36
C MET A 80 0.69 3.73 -5.63
N ARG A 81 1.29 4.85 -6.09
CA ARG A 81 0.51 6.04 -6.47
C ARG A 81 -0.37 5.77 -7.68
N GLU A 82 0.17 5.10 -8.69
CA GLU A 82 -0.60 4.73 -9.89
C GLU A 82 -1.69 3.72 -9.53
N ASP A 83 -1.39 2.73 -8.69
CA ASP A 83 -2.37 1.77 -8.20
C ASP A 83 -3.51 2.45 -7.43
N ALA A 84 -3.19 3.46 -6.60
CA ALA A 84 -4.20 4.24 -5.90
C ALA A 84 -5.15 4.97 -6.86
N GLN A 85 -4.60 5.56 -7.93
CA GLN A 85 -5.38 6.26 -8.95
C GLN A 85 -6.27 5.30 -9.72
N TYR A 86 -5.75 4.11 -10.05
CA TYR A 86 -6.53 3.04 -10.68
C TYR A 86 -7.68 2.56 -9.79
N LEU A 87 -7.41 2.28 -8.51
CA LEU A 87 -8.46 1.89 -7.57
C LEU A 87 -9.50 3.01 -7.38
N GLN A 88 -9.08 4.27 -7.39
CA GLN A 88 -10.00 5.40 -7.33
C GLN A 88 -10.91 5.48 -8.56
N SER A 89 -10.40 5.24 -9.78
CA SER A 89 -11.23 5.27 -10.98
C SER A 89 -12.28 4.15 -10.95
N LEU A 90 -11.91 2.95 -10.51
CA LEU A 90 -12.85 1.84 -10.34
C LEU A 90 -13.97 2.15 -9.34
N LEU A 91 -13.66 2.90 -8.27
CA LEU A 91 -14.67 3.33 -7.30
C LEU A 91 -15.62 4.36 -7.88
N MET A 92 -15.15 5.26 -8.75
CA MET A 92 -15.99 6.24 -9.43
C MET A 92 -16.93 5.55 -10.43
N ASP A 93 -16.43 4.58 -11.18
CA ASP A 93 -17.23 3.82 -12.15
C ASP A 93 -18.36 3.02 -11.47
N ASP A 94 -18.11 2.43 -10.29
CA ASP A 94 -19.13 1.72 -9.51
C ASP A 94 -20.21 2.66 -8.95
N VAL A 95 -19.87 3.91 -8.62
CA VAL A 95 -20.84 4.94 -8.20
C VAL A 95 -21.74 5.35 -9.37
N ASP A 96 -21.17 5.56 -10.55
CA ASP A 96 -21.94 5.95 -11.74
C ASP A 96 -22.90 4.83 -12.19
N CYS A 97 -22.51 3.56 -12.06
CA CYS A 97 -23.38 2.42 -12.35
C CYS A 97 -24.55 2.25 -11.37
N ARG A 98 -24.42 2.70 -10.11
CA ARG A 98 -25.48 2.61 -9.09
C ARG A 98 -26.50 3.76 -9.17
N ASN A 99 -26.19 4.82 -9.92
CA ASN A 99 -27.05 5.99 -10.10
C ASN A 99 -27.91 5.93 -11.39
N HIS A 100 -27.97 4.77 -12.05
CA HIS A 100 -28.84 4.46 -13.19
C HIS A 100 -29.70 3.23 -12.89
#